data_AF-A0A947YXD4-F1
#
_entry.id   AF-A0A947YXD4-F1
#
_cell.length_a   1.000
_cell.length_b   1.000
_cell.length_c   1.000
_cell.angle_alpha   90.00
_cell.angle_beta   90.00
_cell.angle_gamma   90.00
#
_symmetry.space_group_name_H-M   'P 1'
#
loop_
_entity.id
_entity.type
_entity.pdbx_description
1 polymer ?
#
loop_
_entity_poly.entity_id
_entity_poly.type
_entity_poly.pdbx_seq_one_letter_code
_entity_poly.pdbx_strand_id
1 'polypeptide(L)' 'MAEKTITTEEKKVLTAFNSIGGNTTPKAVAEVSGLDSKIVTNVIKSLKENGLIDSPVRCRYCITEAGKNNL' A
#
# COMPACT_ATOMS: atom_id res chain seq x y z
N MET A 1 9.99 -15.55 14.14
CA MET A 1 8.80 -14.77 13.71
C MET A 1 9.31 -13.81 12.65
N ALA A 2 8.74 -13.83 11.45
CA ALA A 2 9.36 -13.30 10.24
C ALA A 2 9.50 -11.77 10.23
N GLU A 3 10.72 -11.27 10.22
CA GLU A 3 11.03 -9.90 9.79
C GLU A 3 10.79 -9.83 8.29
N LYS A 4 9.64 -9.29 7.90
CA LYS A 4 9.39 -8.93 6.50
C LYS A 4 10.01 -7.56 6.28
N THR A 5 11.17 -7.52 5.64
CA THR A 5 11.91 -6.28 5.33
C THR A 5 11.18 -5.48 4.26
N ILE A 6 10.06 -4.85 4.63
CA ILE A 6 9.42 -3.83 3.80
C ILE A 6 10.32 -2.59 3.78
N THR A 7 10.62 -2.11 2.57
CA THR A 7 11.41 -0.90 2.39
C THR A 7 10.72 0.33 2.96
N THR A 8 11.48 1.39 3.23
CA THR A 8 10.95 2.66 3.77
C THR A 8 9.79 3.20 2.93
N GLU A 9 9.86 3.01 1.61
CA GLU A 9 8.82 3.41 0.66
C GLU A 9 7.56 2.55 0.81
N GLU A 10 7.70 1.23 0.91
CA GLU A 10 6.57 0.31 1.16
C GLU A 10 5.89 0.64 2.48
N LYS A 11 6.65 0.92 3.53
CA LYS A 11 6.13 1.32 4.84
C LYS A 11 5.37 2.64 4.75
N LYS A 12 5.90 3.65 4.05
CA LYS A 12 5.19 4.91 3.79
C LYS A 12 3.90 4.69 2.99
N VAL A 13 3.94 3.86 1.96
CA VAL A 13 2.76 3.52 1.16
C VAL A 13 1.71 2.82 2.02
N LEU A 14 2.08 1.79 2.79
CA LEU A 14 1.19 1.07 3.72
C LEU A 14 0.58 2.02 4.76
N THR A 15 1.39 2.92 5.33
CA THR A 15 0.94 3.93 6.30
C THR A 15 -0.06 4.89 5.66
N ALA A 16 0.21 5.37 4.44
CA ALA A 16 -0.70 6.21 3.68
C ALA A 16 -2.02 5.48 3.37
N PHE A 17 -1.95 4.22 2.97
CA PHE A 17 -3.13 3.38 2.75
C PHE A 17 -4.00 3.24 4.00
N ASN A 18 -3.39 3.00 5.16
CA ASN A 18 -4.11 2.88 6.43
C ASN A 18 -4.64 4.23 6.94
N SER A 19 -3.87 5.31 6.74
CA SER A 19 -4.25 6.68 7.14
C SER A 19 -5.43 7.20 6.31
N ILE A 20 -5.49 6.89 5.01
CA ILE A 20 -6.62 7.26 4.15
C ILE A 20 -7.87 6.47 4.54
N GLY A 21 -7.73 5.17 4.83
CA GLY A 21 -8.81 4.32 5.29
C GLY A 21 -9.85 4.02 4.21
N GLY A 22 -9.92 2.76 3.77
CA GLY A 22 -10.91 2.30 2.78
C GLY A 22 -10.35 2.29 1.35
N ASN A 23 -11.21 2.58 0.38
CA ASN A 23 -10.95 2.33 -1.04
C ASN A 23 -9.97 3.35 -1.67
N THR A 24 -8.69 3.10 -1.48
CA THR A 24 -7.60 4.00 -1.85
C THR A 24 -7.18 3.85 -3.30
N THR A 25 -6.89 4.98 -3.95
CA THR A 25 -6.30 5.02 -5.30
C THR A 25 -4.78 5.22 -5.20
N PRO A 26 -4.01 4.68 -6.17
CA PRO A 26 -2.55 4.86 -6.21
C PRO A 26 -2.16 6.35 -6.24
N LYS A 27 -3.00 7.20 -6.81
CA LYS A 27 -2.80 8.66 -6.85
C LYS A 27 -2.87 9.28 -5.45
N ALA A 28 -3.89 8.93 -4.66
CA ALA A 28 -4.03 9.45 -3.30
C ALA A 28 -2.88 8.97 -2.38
N VAL A 29 -2.44 7.73 -2.55
CA VAL A 29 -1.26 7.19 -1.84
C VAL A 29 -0.01 7.99 -2.20
N ALA A 30 0.22 8.29 -3.47
CA ALA A 30 1.37 9.10 -3.89
C ALA A 30 1.37 10.49 -3.26
N GLU A 31 0.21 11.14 -3.19
CA GLU A 31 0.08 12.45 -2.54
C GLU A 31 0.32 12.39 -1.02
N VAL A 32 -0.25 11.39 -0.33
CA VAL A 32 -0.08 11.26 1.14
C VAL A 32 1.30 10.77 1.54
N SER A 33 1.87 9.82 0.79
CA SER A 33 3.21 9.30 1.06
C SER A 33 4.32 10.22 0.57
N GLY A 34 3.99 11.17 -0.32
CA GLY A 34 4.96 12.05 -1.00
C GLY A 34 5.92 11.28 -1.91
N LEU A 35 5.52 10.10 -2.39
CA LEU A 35 6.34 9.23 -3.24
C LEU A 35 6.01 9.44 -4.71
N ASP A 36 6.99 9.17 -5.56
CA ASP A 36 6.82 9.26 -7.00
C ASP A 36 5.79 8.25 -7.52
N SER A 37 5.01 8.64 -8.53
CA SER A 37 3.96 7.80 -9.11
C SER A 37 4.50 6.45 -9.62
N LYS A 38 5.76 6.40 -10.08
CA LYS A 38 6.43 5.15 -10.47
C LYS A 38 6.68 4.25 -9.27
N ILE A 39 7.21 4.82 -8.18
CA ILE A 39 7.53 4.11 -6.94
C ILE A 39 6.24 3.51 -6.39
N VAL A 40 5.20 4.33 -6.26
CA VAL A 40 3.90 3.91 -5.72
C VAL A 40 3.27 2.81 -6.57
N THR A 41 3.34 2.90 -7.89
CA THR A 41 2.82 1.85 -8.78
C THR A 41 3.59 0.54 -8.62
N ASN A 42 4.92 0.62 -8.50
CA ASN A 42 5.78 -0.56 -8.33
C ASN A 42 5.56 -1.22 -6.96
N VAL A 43 5.53 -0.41 -5.90
CA VAL A 43 5.20 -0.82 -4.54
C VAL A 43 3.81 -1.44 -4.48
N ILE A 44 2.79 -0.82 -5.07
CA ILE A 44 1.43 -1.38 -5.12
C ILE A 44 1.40 -2.72 -5.85
N LYS A 45 2.18 -2.91 -6.92
CA LYS A 45 2.32 -4.24 -7.54
C LYS A 45 2.92 -5.24 -6.56
N SER A 46 4.06 -4.92 -5.95
CA SER A 46 4.72 -5.79 -4.97
C SER A 46 3.81 -6.13 -3.80
N LEU A 47 3.12 -5.13 -3.24
CA LEU A 47 2.20 -5.30 -2.11
C LEU A 47 0.98 -6.16 -2.49
N LYS A 48 0.46 -6.00 -3.71
CA LYS A 48 -0.64 -6.83 -4.23
C LYS A 48 -0.21 -8.28 -4.41
N GLU A 49 0.98 -8.52 -4.99
CA GLU A 49 1.53 -9.88 -5.11
C GLU A 49 1.80 -10.52 -3.75
N ASN A 50 2.12 -9.69 -2.75
CA ASN A 50 2.31 -10.12 -1.36
C ASN A 50 1.00 -10.30 -0.57
N GLY A 51 -0.17 -10.04 -1.16
CA GLY A 51 -1.47 -10.15 -0.48
C GLY A 51 -1.74 -9.07 0.57
N LEU A 52 -1.00 -7.95 0.53
CA LEU A 52 -1.10 -6.84 1.50
C LEU A 52 -2.21 -5.83 1.12
N ILE A 53 -2.65 -5.85 -0.14
CA ILE A 53 -3.74 -5.03 -0.67
C ILE A 53 -4.62 -5.84 -1.59
N ASP A 54 -5.93 -5.70 -1.41
CA ASP A 54 -6.97 -6.37 -2.20
C ASP A 54 -7.76 -5.38 -3.04
N SER A 55 -8.36 -5.83 -4.15
CA SER A 55 -9.13 -4.96 -5.04
C SER A 55 -10.58 -5.42 -5.17
N PRO A 56 -11.45 -5.05 -4.21
CA PRO A 56 -12.84 -5.49 -4.18
C PRO A 56 -13.72 -4.80 -5.25
N VAL A 57 -13.33 -3.62 -5.76
CA VAL A 57 -14.04 -2.89 -6.83
C VAL A 57 -13.03 -2.20 -7.75
N ARG A 58 -13.31 -2.17 -9.06
CA ARG A 58 -12.42 -1.60 -10.09
C ARG A 58 -11.87 -0.23 -9.68
N CYS A 59 -10.55 -0.10 -9.74
CA CYS A 59 -9.74 1.09 -9.39
C CYS A 59 -9.66 1.46 -7.90
N ARG A 60 -10.11 0.61 -6.98
CA ARG A 60 -10.00 0.84 -5.53
C ARG A 60 -9.20 -0.29 -4.88
N TYR A 61 -8.10 0.07 -4.23
CA TYR A 61 -7.23 -0.85 -3.49
C TYR A 61 -7.50 -0.67 -1.99
N CYS A 62 -7.72 -1.77 -1.28
CA CYS A 62 -7.95 -1.76 0.16
C CYS A 62 -6.80 -2.48 0.86
N ILE A 63 -6.25 -1.87 1.90
CA ILE A 63 -5.23 -2.52 2.73
C ILE A 63 -5.86 -3.72 3.46
N THR A 64 -5.28 -4.90 3.27
CA THR A 64 -5.74 -6.12 3.95
C THR A 64 -5.23 -6.14 5.40
N GLU A 65 -5.74 -7.06 6.21
CA GLU A 65 -5.21 -7.29 7.55
C GLU A 65 -3.70 -7.55 7.53
N ALA A 66 -3.17 -8.21 6.49
CA ALA A 66 -1.73 -8.40 6.33
C ALA A 66 -1.00 -7.05 6.16
N GLY A 67 -1.55 -6.11 5.39
CA GLY A 67 -0.98 -4.77 5.23
C GLY A 67 -1.00 -3.96 6.53
N LYS A 68 -2.10 -4.04 7.29
CA LYS A 68 -2.20 -3.41 8.61
C LYS A 68 -1.24 -4.02 9.63
N ASN A 69 -0.94 -5.31 9.52
CA ASN A 69 -0.03 -6.00 10.43
C ASN A 69 1.46 -5.73 10.12
N ASN A 70 1.76 -5.12 8.98
CA ASN A 70 3.12 -4.73 8.56
C ASN A 70 3.36 -3.21 8.71
N LEU A 71 2.54 -2.50 9.49
CA LEU A 71 2.60 -1.05 9.64
C LEU A 71 3.57 -0.60 10.75
#